data_AF-A0A5U8K6K1-F1
#
_entry.id   AF-A0A5U8K6K1-F1
#
_cell.length_a   1.000
_cell.length_b   1.000
_cell.length_c   1.000
_cell.angle_alpha   90.00
_cell.angle_beta   90.00
_cell.angle_gamma   90.00
#
_symmetry.space_group_name_H-M   'P 1'
#
loop_
_entity.id
_entity.type
_entity.pdbx_description
1 polymer ?
#
loop_
_entity_poly.entity_id
_entity_poly.type
_entity_poly.pdbx_seq_one_letter_code
_entity_poly.pdbx_strand_id
1 'polypeptide(L)'
;MPELDLKQTIAGENPETDSAQRNARAQSLGCECEYCGYPSPHNTAIHRDGNPLSRDDSNLSVVDPFCRAWRELNTLTADNAVITMVPGLSSEDINHFQRTLYIALNCNDEQTRQDARHLLEWLTEHKTLAENRFNSSHPGAFAQALHRTSPLQRNSTRVAWRYIAPVLNPSRLPSPKDLTPLESTPDWWPLMYQHYRAQGGA
;
A
#
# COMPACT_ATOMS: atom_id res chain seq x y z
N MET A 1 -19.10 12.10 12.75
CA MET A 1 -17.64 11.98 12.97
C MET A 1 -17.40 10.63 13.62
N PRO A 2 -16.64 9.72 13.01
CA PRO A 2 -16.08 8.60 13.73
C PRO A 2 -14.60 8.88 14.02
N GLU A 3 -14.25 8.80 15.30
CA GLU A 3 -12.89 8.49 15.75
C GLU A 3 -12.50 7.15 15.14
N LEU A 4 -11.39 7.12 14.40
CA LEU A 4 -10.80 5.87 13.93
C LEU A 4 -9.97 5.30 15.08
N ASP A 5 -10.66 4.54 15.93
CA ASP A 5 -10.08 3.81 17.04
C ASP A 5 -9.40 2.52 16.54
N LEU A 6 -8.32 2.19 17.24
CA LEU A 6 -7.44 1.04 17.08
C LEU A 6 -8.24 -0.26 16.88
N LYS A 7 -7.75 -1.15 16.01
CA LYS A 7 -8.10 -2.58 15.87
C LYS A 7 -9.00 -3.10 17.02
N GLN A 8 -10.30 -2.82 16.98
CA GLN A 8 -11.22 -3.30 18.01
C GLN A 8 -11.62 -4.70 17.60
N THR A 9 -10.95 -5.69 18.17
CA THR A 9 -11.41 -7.07 18.26
C THR A 9 -12.79 -7.04 18.92
N ILE A 10 -13.82 -7.59 18.28
CA ILE A 10 -15.12 -7.80 18.93
C ILE A 10 -14.87 -8.79 20.08
N ALA A 11 -15.22 -8.40 21.31
CA ALA A 11 -15.01 -9.25 22.48
C ALA A 11 -15.68 -10.62 22.28
N GLY A 12 -14.89 -11.69 22.29
CA GLY A 12 -15.36 -13.08 22.17
C GLY A 12 -15.09 -13.75 20.82
N GLU A 13 -14.71 -13.02 19.77
CA GLU A 13 -14.28 -13.59 18.50
C GLU A 13 -12.75 -13.70 18.45
N ASN A 14 -12.23 -14.84 17.97
CA ASN A 14 -10.79 -14.98 17.73
C ASN A 14 -10.40 -14.07 16.55
N PRO A 15 -9.54 -13.04 16.75
CA PRO A 15 -9.18 -12.07 15.70
C PRO A 15 -8.64 -12.71 14.42
N GLU A 16 -7.94 -13.85 14.53
CA GLU A 16 -7.39 -14.55 13.36
C GLU A 16 -8.50 -15.23 12.54
N THR A 17 -9.50 -15.79 13.22
CA THR A 17 -10.62 -16.49 12.57
C THR A 17 -11.58 -15.52 11.89
N ASP A 18 -11.90 -14.41 12.56
CA ASP A 18 -12.71 -13.32 11.99
C ASP A 18 -12.01 -12.67 10.78
N SER A 19 -10.68 -12.46 10.86
CA SER A 19 -9.89 -11.97 9.72
C SER A 19 -9.91 -12.93 8.54
N ALA A 20 -9.72 -14.24 8.76
CA ALA A 20 -9.73 -15.24 7.69
C ALA A 20 -11.10 -15.36 7.00
N GLN A 21 -12.19 -15.40 7.78
CA GLN A 21 -13.55 -15.44 7.23
C GLN A 21 -13.88 -14.19 6.42
N ARG A 22 -13.48 -13.02 6.91
CA ARG A 22 -13.67 -11.74 6.24
C ARG A 22 -12.86 -11.64 4.95
N ASN A 23 -11.61 -12.09 4.96
CA ASN A 23 -10.78 -12.16 3.76
C ASN A 23 -11.43 -13.08 2.72
N ALA A 24 -11.87 -14.28 3.11
CA ALA A 24 -12.56 -15.20 2.21
C ALA A 24 -13.84 -14.59 1.63
N ARG A 25 -14.65 -13.89 2.44
CA ARG A 25 -15.86 -13.19 1.97
C ARG A 25 -15.51 -12.09 0.98
N ALA A 26 -14.56 -11.22 1.31
CA ALA A 26 -14.14 -10.12 0.43
C ALA A 26 -13.60 -10.65 -0.91
N GLN A 27 -12.73 -11.66 -0.87
CA GLN A 27 -12.15 -12.31 -2.06
C GLN A 27 -13.22 -12.98 -2.94
N SER A 28 -14.33 -13.45 -2.35
CA SER A 28 -15.47 -14.01 -3.11
C SER A 28 -16.27 -12.95 -3.87
N LEU A 29 -16.18 -11.67 -3.46
CA LEU A 29 -16.83 -10.54 -4.12
C LEU A 29 -15.95 -9.93 -5.22
N GLY A 30 -14.63 -10.14 -5.14
CA GLY A 30 -13.65 -9.68 -6.13
C GLY A 30 -12.22 -9.86 -5.64
N CYS A 31 -11.26 -9.91 -6.57
CA CYS A 31 -9.83 -10.05 -6.25
C CYS A 31 -8.99 -8.83 -6.63
N GLU A 32 -9.58 -7.79 -7.22
CA GLU A 32 -8.89 -6.56 -7.61
C GLU A 32 -8.81 -5.58 -6.44
N CYS A 33 -7.62 -5.03 -6.20
CA CYS A 33 -7.43 -4.03 -5.16
C CYS A 33 -8.32 -2.80 -5.41
N GLU A 34 -9.09 -2.40 -4.41
CA GLU A 34 -9.99 -1.23 -4.44
C GLU A 34 -9.31 0.07 -4.92
N TYR A 35 -8.00 0.22 -4.70
CA TYR A 35 -7.32 1.50 -4.93
C TYR A 35 -6.48 1.55 -6.20
N CYS A 36 -5.89 0.43 -6.63
CA CYS A 36 -4.99 0.40 -7.79
C CYS A 36 -5.36 -0.67 -8.83
N GLY A 37 -6.49 -1.38 -8.63
CA GLY A 37 -6.97 -2.42 -9.53
C GLY A 37 -6.12 -3.69 -9.57
N TYR A 38 -5.04 -3.78 -8.78
CA TYR A 38 -4.14 -4.92 -8.81
C TYR A 38 -4.86 -6.24 -8.45
N PRO A 39 -4.92 -7.23 -9.36
CA PRO A 39 -5.63 -8.49 -9.12
C PRO A 39 -4.77 -9.48 -8.33
N SER A 40 -5.25 -9.91 -7.16
CA SER A 40 -4.67 -11.02 -6.43
C SER A 40 -5.66 -11.75 -5.52
N PRO A 41 -5.65 -13.10 -5.50
CA PRO A 41 -6.45 -13.89 -4.56
C PRO A 41 -5.95 -13.74 -3.12
N HIS A 42 -4.80 -13.10 -2.90
CA HIS A 42 -4.24 -12.86 -1.57
C HIS A 42 -4.46 -11.42 -1.08
N ASN A 43 -5.16 -10.60 -1.86
CA ASN A 43 -5.62 -9.30 -1.36
C ASN A 43 -6.53 -9.50 -0.14
N THR A 44 -6.40 -8.62 0.84
CA THR A 44 -7.04 -8.77 2.16
C THR A 44 -8.25 -7.84 2.29
N ALA A 45 -9.20 -8.18 3.13
CA ALA A 45 -10.46 -7.46 3.28
C ALA A 45 -10.26 -6.02 3.78
N ILE A 46 -10.91 -5.06 3.14
CA ILE A 46 -11.00 -3.68 3.61
C ILE A 46 -12.44 -3.17 3.56
N HIS A 47 -12.78 -2.31 4.49
CA HIS A 47 -14.03 -1.56 4.49
C HIS A 47 -13.80 -0.16 3.91
N ARG A 48 -14.63 0.24 2.94
CA ARG A 48 -14.48 1.55 2.24
C ARG A 48 -14.65 2.73 3.20
N ASP A 49 -15.51 2.58 4.20
CA ASP A 49 -15.72 3.55 5.28
C ASP A 49 -14.66 3.51 6.40
N GLY A 50 -13.75 2.53 6.38
CA GLY A 50 -12.76 2.31 7.44
C GLY A 50 -13.34 1.73 8.74
N ASN A 51 -14.61 1.34 8.77
CA ASN A 51 -15.27 0.78 9.94
C ASN A 51 -15.28 -0.76 9.88
N PRO A 52 -14.50 -1.47 10.72
CA PRO A 52 -14.45 -2.93 10.72
C PRO A 52 -15.73 -3.61 11.21
N LEU A 53 -16.67 -2.85 11.80
CA LEU A 53 -17.96 -3.36 12.29
C LEU A 53 -19.06 -3.30 11.24
N SER A 54 -18.84 -2.62 10.13
CA SER A 54 -19.80 -2.57 9.02
C SER A 54 -20.03 -3.97 8.46
N ARG A 55 -21.29 -4.35 8.26
CA ARG A 55 -21.68 -5.71 7.79
C ARG A 55 -22.20 -5.73 6.35
N ASP A 56 -22.23 -4.58 5.69
CA ASP A 56 -22.70 -4.46 4.30
C ASP A 56 -21.62 -4.92 3.33
N ASP A 57 -21.94 -5.93 2.50
CA ASP A 57 -21.04 -6.41 1.44
C ASP A 57 -20.70 -5.29 0.44
N SER A 58 -21.58 -4.31 0.22
CA SER A 58 -21.27 -3.18 -0.66
C SER A 58 -20.23 -2.22 -0.07
N ASN A 59 -19.91 -2.33 1.22
CA ASN A 59 -18.83 -1.62 1.88
C ASN A 59 -17.55 -2.47 1.98
N LEU A 60 -17.64 -3.78 1.71
CA LEU A 60 -16.52 -4.71 1.74
C LEU A 60 -15.85 -4.77 0.36
N SER A 61 -14.52 -4.78 0.37
CA SER A 61 -13.67 -4.92 -0.81
C SER A 61 -12.35 -5.60 -0.43
N VAL A 62 -11.44 -5.76 -1.38
CA VAL A 62 -10.09 -6.25 -1.13
C VAL A 62 -9.03 -5.18 -1.40
N VAL A 63 -7.90 -5.26 -0.71
CA VAL A 63 -6.77 -4.34 -0.87
C VAL A 63 -5.45 -5.11 -0.83
N ASP A 64 -4.50 -4.66 -1.66
CA ASP A 64 -3.15 -5.20 -1.66
C ASP A 64 -2.30 -4.59 -0.52
N PRO A 65 -1.21 -5.27 -0.10
CA PRO A 65 -0.41 -4.81 1.03
C PRO A 65 0.17 -3.39 0.88
N PHE A 66 0.52 -2.96 -0.34
CA PHE A 66 1.11 -1.64 -0.59
C PHE A 66 0.06 -0.53 -0.49
N CYS A 67 -1.10 -0.71 -1.11
CA CYS A 67 -2.20 0.24 -0.96
C CYS A 67 -2.73 0.27 0.47
N ARG A 68 -2.81 -0.88 1.16
CA ARG A 68 -3.21 -0.90 2.58
C ARG A 68 -2.27 -0.06 3.43
N ALA A 69 -0.96 -0.22 3.27
CA ALA A 69 0.03 0.55 4.00
C ALA A 69 -0.15 2.06 3.81
N TRP A 70 -0.48 2.52 2.59
CA TRP A 70 -0.80 3.92 2.33
C TRP A 70 -2.10 4.39 3.00
N ARG A 71 -3.13 3.55 3.06
CA ARG A 71 -4.43 3.90 3.67
C ARG A 71 -4.37 3.88 5.20
N GLU A 72 -3.54 3.02 5.75
CA GLU A 72 -3.43 2.73 7.18
C GLU A 72 -2.05 3.15 7.71
N LEU A 73 -1.59 4.38 7.40
CA LEU A 73 -0.29 4.90 7.82
C LEU A 73 -0.04 4.81 9.34
N ASN A 74 -1.10 4.84 10.15
CA ASN A 74 -1.04 4.69 11.61
C ASN A 74 -0.61 3.28 12.06
N THR A 75 -0.64 2.29 11.17
CA THR A 75 -0.18 0.93 11.44
C THR A 75 1.31 0.72 11.14
N LEU A 76 1.95 1.69 10.47
CA LEU A 76 3.34 1.62 10.07
C LEU A 76 4.27 2.23 11.13
N THR A 77 5.39 1.56 11.36
CA THR A 77 6.49 2.01 12.22
C THR A 77 7.74 2.27 11.38
N ALA A 78 8.76 2.91 11.97
CA ALA A 78 10.07 3.10 11.33
C ALA A 78 10.75 1.79 10.89
N ASP A 79 10.41 0.66 11.53
CA ASP A 79 10.94 -0.66 11.15
C ASP A 79 10.28 -1.24 9.89
N ASN A 80 9.06 -0.78 9.60
CA ASN A 80 8.21 -1.33 8.54
C ASN A 80 8.20 -0.46 7.29
N ALA A 81 8.38 0.85 7.42
CA ALA A 81 8.34 1.76 6.30
C ALA A 81 8.99 3.12 6.60
N VAL A 82 9.31 3.83 5.52
CA VAL A 82 9.72 5.23 5.55
C VAL A 82 8.90 6.03 4.53
N ILE A 83 8.50 7.25 4.86
CA ILE A 83 7.86 8.15 3.91
C ILE A 83 8.93 8.79 3.04
N THR A 84 8.78 8.63 1.73
CA THR A 84 9.64 9.24 0.72
C THR A 84 8.86 10.22 -0.12
N MET A 85 9.56 11.17 -0.74
CA MET A 85 8.97 12.09 -1.69
C MET A 85 9.65 11.90 -3.04
N VAL A 86 8.88 11.52 -4.05
CA VAL A 86 9.37 11.34 -5.42
C VAL A 86 8.54 12.23 -6.36
N PRO A 87 8.99 13.48 -6.61
CA PRO A 87 8.26 14.40 -7.48
C PRO A 87 8.02 13.78 -8.87
N GLY A 88 6.78 13.85 -9.35
CA GLY A 88 6.38 13.29 -10.64
C GLY A 88 5.82 11.87 -10.57
N LEU A 89 5.95 11.16 -9.44
CA LEU A 89 5.29 9.87 -9.23
C LEU A 89 4.14 10.00 -8.22
N SER A 90 3.00 9.40 -8.55
CA SER A 90 1.91 9.27 -7.60
C SER A 90 2.21 8.18 -6.56
N SER A 91 1.48 8.19 -5.44
CA SER A 91 1.56 7.10 -4.46
C SER A 91 1.18 5.74 -5.06
N GLU A 92 0.27 5.74 -6.04
CA GLU A 92 -0.16 4.53 -6.73
C GLU A 92 0.97 3.96 -7.60
N ASP A 93 1.65 4.80 -8.37
CA ASP A 93 2.81 4.39 -9.17
C ASP A 93 3.93 3.82 -8.28
N ILE A 94 4.18 4.47 -7.15
CA ILE A 94 5.17 3.98 -6.17
C ILE A 94 4.73 2.63 -5.58
N ASN A 95 3.43 2.39 -5.35
CA ASN A 95 2.94 1.10 -4.88
C ASN A 95 3.12 0.00 -5.94
N HIS A 96 2.82 0.29 -7.22
CA HIS A 96 3.09 -0.65 -8.31
C HIS A 96 4.58 -0.95 -8.43
N PHE A 97 5.42 0.08 -8.38
CA PHE A 97 6.87 -0.09 -8.47
C PHE A 97 7.41 -0.93 -7.33
N GLN A 98 6.99 -0.66 -6.09
CA GLN A 98 7.40 -1.47 -4.94
C GLN A 98 6.97 -2.93 -5.05
N ARG A 99 5.79 -3.22 -5.63
CA ARG A 99 5.35 -4.59 -5.92
C ARG A 99 6.28 -5.27 -6.92
N THR A 100 6.64 -4.58 -8.00
CA THR A 100 7.61 -5.06 -8.99
C THR A 100 8.97 -5.34 -8.35
N LEU A 101 9.47 -4.43 -7.51
CA LEU A 101 10.72 -4.63 -6.77
C LEU A 101 10.62 -5.83 -5.83
N TYR A 102 9.50 -5.99 -5.13
CA TYR A 102 9.29 -7.12 -4.22
C TYR A 102 9.37 -8.47 -4.93
N ILE A 103 8.75 -8.59 -6.12
CA ILE A 103 8.86 -9.77 -6.97
C ILE A 103 10.32 -10.00 -7.40
N ALA A 104 10.95 -8.96 -7.94
CA ALA A 104 12.31 -9.02 -8.45
C ALA A 104 13.32 -9.43 -7.35
N LEU A 105 13.15 -8.95 -6.12
CA LEU A 105 13.97 -9.33 -4.96
C LEU A 105 13.87 -10.82 -4.59
N ASN A 106 12.81 -11.50 -5.01
CA ASN A 106 12.52 -12.90 -4.66
C ASN A 106 12.59 -13.87 -5.85
N CYS A 107 13.02 -13.40 -7.02
CA CYS A 107 13.20 -14.25 -8.18
C CYS A 107 14.51 -15.06 -8.11
N ASN A 108 14.66 -16.03 -9.01
CA ASN A 108 15.85 -16.89 -9.08
C ASN A 108 17.01 -16.28 -9.88
N ASP A 109 16.90 -15.03 -10.33
CA ASP A 109 17.96 -14.32 -11.07
C ASP A 109 18.72 -13.35 -10.15
N GLU A 110 20.04 -13.54 -10.02
CA GLU A 110 20.86 -12.72 -9.12
C GLU A 110 21.02 -11.28 -9.63
N GLN A 111 21.13 -11.08 -10.94
CA GLN A 111 21.27 -9.73 -11.51
C GLN A 111 19.99 -8.92 -11.25
N THR A 112 18.83 -9.49 -11.55
CA THR A 112 17.52 -8.88 -11.27
C THR A 112 17.37 -8.54 -9.78
N ARG A 113 17.83 -9.42 -8.88
CA ARG A 113 17.81 -9.15 -7.43
C ARG A 113 18.73 -7.99 -7.04
N GLN A 114 19.91 -7.87 -7.66
CA GLN A 114 20.83 -6.75 -7.42
C GLN A 114 20.24 -5.43 -7.91
N ASP A 115 19.70 -5.41 -9.12
CA ASP A 115 19.06 -4.23 -9.70
C ASP A 115 17.87 -3.77 -8.83
N ALA A 116 17.05 -4.71 -8.35
CA ALA A 116 15.93 -4.41 -7.47
C ALA A 116 16.37 -3.84 -6.11
N ARG A 117 17.50 -4.32 -5.54
CA ARG A 117 18.08 -3.76 -4.31
C ARG A 117 18.52 -2.31 -4.52
N HIS A 118 19.24 -2.03 -5.61
CA HIS A 118 19.68 -0.67 -5.91
C HIS A 118 18.52 0.30 -6.15
N LEU A 119 17.47 -0.15 -6.84
CA LEU A 119 16.27 0.65 -7.04
C LEU A 119 15.50 0.92 -5.73
N LEU A 120 15.45 -0.06 -4.81
CA LEU A 120 14.85 0.13 -3.50
C LEU A 120 15.67 1.07 -2.61
N GLU A 121 17.00 0.96 -2.65
CA GLU A 121 17.93 1.88 -1.97
C GLU A 121 17.70 3.30 -2.48
N TRP A 122 17.72 3.50 -3.81
CA TRP A 122 17.41 4.78 -4.46
C TRP A 122 16.05 5.32 -4.00
N LEU A 123 15.01 4.49 -3.98
CA LEU A 123 13.67 4.91 -3.55
C LEU A 123 13.67 5.33 -2.07
N THR A 124 14.46 4.66 -1.23
CA THR A 124 14.60 4.95 0.21
C THR A 124 15.40 6.23 0.47
N GLU A 125 16.41 6.55 -0.34
CA GLU A 125 17.19 7.79 -0.24
C GLU A 125 16.33 9.04 -0.42
N HIS A 126 15.21 8.93 -1.16
CA HIS A 126 14.23 10.01 -1.34
C HIS A 126 13.45 10.37 -0.06
N LYS A 127 13.68 9.67 1.06
CA LYS A 127 13.22 10.11 2.39
C LYS A 127 13.79 11.49 2.78
N THR A 128 14.99 11.81 2.31
CA THR A 128 15.67 13.08 2.60
C THR A 128 14.87 14.28 2.09
N LEU A 129 14.18 14.13 0.96
CA LEU A 129 13.28 15.16 0.44
C LEU A 129 12.05 15.34 1.33
N ALA A 130 11.48 14.24 1.85
CA ALA A 130 10.38 14.31 2.82
C ALA A 130 10.83 14.96 4.13
N GLU A 131 12.01 14.60 4.64
CA GLU A 131 12.62 15.20 5.82
C GLU A 131 12.85 16.71 5.65
N ASN A 132 13.41 17.14 4.52
CA ASN A 132 13.61 18.55 4.23
C ASN A 132 12.29 19.32 4.13
N ARG A 133 11.24 18.71 3.58
CA ARG A 133 9.96 19.40 3.33
C ARG A 133 9.00 19.40 4.53
N PHE A 134 9.01 18.34 5.33
CA PHE A 134 8.04 18.07 6.40
C PHE A 134 8.69 17.88 7.78
N ASN A 135 10.01 17.98 7.87
CA ASN A 135 10.79 17.74 9.09
C ASN A 135 10.62 16.30 9.65
N SER A 136 10.20 15.36 8.80
CA SER A 136 10.06 13.94 9.15
C SER A 136 9.91 13.07 7.91
N SER A 137 10.39 11.83 8.00
CA SER A 137 10.08 10.71 7.11
C SER A 137 9.34 9.57 7.83
N HIS A 138 8.94 9.76 9.10
CA HIS A 138 8.33 8.69 9.89
C HIS A 138 6.82 8.56 9.55
N PRO A 139 6.32 7.38 9.13
CA PRO A 139 4.91 7.20 8.75
C PRO A 139 3.90 7.66 9.82
N GLY A 140 4.16 7.31 11.09
CA GLY A 140 3.35 7.76 12.23
C GLY A 140 3.24 9.28 12.39
N ALA A 141 4.25 10.07 11.99
CA ALA A 141 4.18 11.53 12.03
C ALA A 141 3.16 12.06 11.00
N PHE A 142 3.13 11.46 9.81
CA PHE A 142 2.15 11.76 8.78
C PHE A 142 0.75 11.29 9.20
N ALA A 143 0.62 10.11 9.80
CA ALA A 143 -0.66 9.65 10.33
C ALA A 143 -1.24 10.63 11.38
N GLN A 144 -0.40 11.09 12.32
CA GLN A 144 -0.81 12.10 13.31
C GLN A 144 -1.16 13.45 12.67
N ALA A 145 -0.41 13.88 11.65
CA ALA A 145 -0.71 15.12 10.93
C ALA A 145 -2.07 15.03 10.21
N LEU A 146 -2.40 13.91 9.57
CA LEU A 146 -3.73 13.69 8.97
C LEU A 146 -4.83 13.73 10.02
N HIS A 147 -4.62 13.06 11.15
CA HIS A 147 -5.60 13.02 12.23
C HIS A 147 -5.91 14.42 12.78
N ARG A 148 -4.89 15.29 12.88
CA ARG A 148 -5.03 16.67 13.34
C ARG A 148 -5.49 17.64 12.23
N THR A 149 -5.52 17.21 10.98
CA THR A 149 -5.91 18.07 9.84
C THR A 149 -7.41 18.34 9.87
N SER A 150 -7.78 19.62 10.04
CA SER A 150 -9.18 20.04 10.00
C SER A 150 -9.82 19.74 8.63
N PRO A 151 -11.15 19.50 8.55
CA PRO A 151 -11.83 19.24 7.28
C PRO A 151 -11.54 20.28 6.19
N LEU A 152 -11.44 21.55 6.56
CA LEU A 152 -11.16 22.68 5.65
C LEU A 152 -9.76 22.61 5.02
N GLN A 153 -8.79 21.98 5.69
CA GLN A 153 -7.41 21.88 5.23
C GLN A 153 -7.12 20.60 4.44
N ARG A 154 -8.01 19.60 4.47
CA ARG A 154 -7.77 18.29 3.86
C ARG A 154 -7.43 18.35 2.38
N ASN A 155 -8.08 19.25 1.62
CA ASN A 155 -7.77 19.39 0.20
C ASN A 155 -6.34 19.90 -0.02
N SER A 156 -5.93 20.93 0.72
CA SER A 156 -4.56 21.47 0.66
C SER A 156 -3.53 20.43 1.10
N THR A 157 -3.83 19.65 2.14
CA THR A 157 -2.96 18.54 2.58
C THR A 157 -2.81 17.49 1.48
N ARG A 158 -3.91 17.07 0.83
CA ARG A 158 -3.85 16.13 -0.30
C ARG A 158 -2.97 16.64 -1.43
N VAL A 159 -3.08 17.92 -1.79
CA VAL A 159 -2.23 18.53 -2.83
C VAL A 159 -0.76 18.57 -2.41
N ALA A 160 -0.47 18.87 -1.15
CA ALA A 160 0.90 18.88 -0.63
C ALA A 160 1.51 17.48 -0.59
N TRP A 161 0.70 16.44 -0.44
CA TRP A 161 1.12 15.05 -0.24
C TRP A 161 1.00 14.19 -1.50
N ARG A 162 0.69 14.80 -2.65
CA ARG A 162 0.49 14.05 -3.91
C ARG A 162 1.71 13.25 -4.40
N TYR A 163 2.91 13.59 -3.91
CA TYR A 163 4.18 12.95 -4.32
C TYR A 163 4.86 12.22 -3.16
N ILE A 164 4.15 11.95 -2.06
CA ILE A 164 4.69 11.13 -0.99
C ILE A 164 4.11 9.73 -1.04
N ALA A 165 4.91 8.75 -0.63
CA ALA A 165 4.46 7.38 -0.43
C ALA A 165 5.29 6.69 0.67
N PRO A 166 4.71 5.72 1.39
CA PRO A 166 5.46 4.83 2.25
C PRO A 166 6.24 3.84 1.37
N VAL A 167 7.55 3.84 1.53
CA VAL A 167 8.43 2.80 1.03
C VAL A 167 8.53 1.73 2.10
N LEU A 168 8.02 0.54 1.80
CA LEU A 168 7.88 -0.56 2.73
C LEU A 168 9.17 -1.37 2.78
N ASN A 169 9.49 -1.86 3.98
CA ASN A 169 10.56 -2.82 4.19
C ASN A 169 10.14 -4.19 3.63
N PRO A 170 10.79 -4.71 2.56
CA PRO A 170 10.42 -5.99 1.95
C PRO A 170 10.43 -7.17 2.91
N SER A 171 11.32 -7.16 3.91
CA SER A 171 11.46 -8.22 4.91
C SER A 171 10.27 -8.31 5.86
N ARG A 172 9.36 -7.33 5.83
CA ARG A 172 8.13 -7.27 6.64
C ARG A 172 6.88 -7.55 5.82
N LEU A 173 7.01 -7.77 4.51
CA LEU A 173 5.90 -8.10 3.64
C LEU A 173 5.60 -9.61 3.67
N PRO A 174 4.32 -10.01 3.48
CA PRO A 174 3.94 -11.42 3.31
C PRO A 174 4.68 -12.05 2.14
N SER A 175 4.89 -13.37 2.19
CA SER A 175 5.70 -14.10 1.20
C SER A 175 5.22 -13.87 -0.24
N PRO A 176 6.13 -13.81 -1.25
CA PRO A 176 5.74 -13.62 -2.65
C PRO A 176 4.99 -14.82 -3.25
N LYS A 177 4.98 -15.98 -2.56
CA LYS A 177 4.17 -17.14 -2.95
C LYS A 177 2.66 -16.87 -2.84
N ASP A 178 2.31 -15.74 -2.22
CA ASP A 178 0.97 -15.16 -2.14
C ASP A 178 0.72 -14.12 -3.26
N LEU A 179 1.43 -14.19 -4.39
CA LEU A 179 1.24 -13.33 -5.56
C LEU A 179 0.80 -14.18 -6.76
N THR A 180 0.03 -13.59 -7.68
CA THR A 180 -0.58 -14.36 -8.79
C THR A 180 0.45 -14.95 -9.74
N PRO A 181 0.12 -16.02 -10.49
CA PRO A 181 0.98 -16.56 -11.54
C PRO A 181 1.41 -15.51 -12.58
N LEU A 182 0.55 -14.51 -12.83
CA LEU A 182 0.86 -13.39 -13.72
C LEU A 182 2.13 -12.66 -13.26
N GLU A 183 2.38 -12.58 -11.96
CA GLU A 183 3.53 -11.93 -11.34
C GLU A 183 4.71 -12.83 -11.04
N SER A 184 4.59 -14.14 -11.28
CA SER A 184 5.70 -15.07 -11.09
C SER A 184 6.79 -14.95 -12.17
N THR A 185 6.53 -14.16 -13.22
CA THR A 185 7.49 -13.83 -14.28
C THR A 185 7.41 -12.34 -14.66
N PRO A 186 8.47 -11.76 -15.26
CA PRO A 186 8.44 -10.38 -15.79
C PRO A 186 7.55 -10.19 -17.03
N ASP A 187 6.93 -11.26 -17.53
CA ASP A 187 6.32 -11.32 -18.87
C ASP A 187 5.10 -10.39 -19.03
N TRP A 188 4.49 -9.97 -17.91
CA TRP A 188 3.34 -9.06 -17.89
C TRP A 188 3.74 -7.58 -17.81
N TRP A 189 5.01 -7.25 -17.49
CA TRP A 189 5.48 -5.86 -17.40
C TRP A 189 5.24 -5.04 -18.68
N PRO A 190 5.39 -5.60 -19.90
CA PRO A 190 5.06 -4.88 -21.13
C PRO A 190 3.56 -4.50 -21.22
N LEU A 191 2.65 -5.35 -20.73
CA LEU A 191 1.21 -5.08 -20.72
C LEU A 191 0.87 -3.99 -19.70
N MET A 192 1.45 -4.04 -18.50
CA MET A 192 1.33 -2.98 -17.50
C MET A 192 1.84 -1.64 -18.03
N TYR A 193 3.01 -1.63 -18.66
CA TYR A 193 3.60 -0.42 -19.24
C TYR A 193 2.74 0.15 -20.38
N GLN A 194 2.20 -0.71 -21.26
CA GLN A 194 1.28 -0.28 -22.32
C GLN A 194 -0.01 0.32 -21.76
N HIS A 195 -0.56 -0.27 -20.70
CA HIS A 195 -1.73 0.25 -20.00
C HIS A 195 -1.45 1.62 -19.37
N TYR A 196 -0.31 1.76 -18.68
CA TYR A 196 0.14 3.02 -18.09
C TYR A 196 0.30 4.14 -19.14
N ARG A 197 0.94 3.85 -20.28
CA ARG A 197 1.04 4.83 -21.37
C ARG A 197 -0.32 5.23 -21.94
N ALA A 198 -1.28 4.30 -21.97
CA ALA A 198 -2.62 4.58 -22.48
C ALA A 198 -3.45 5.47 -21.54
N GLN A 199 -3.13 5.47 -20.23
CA GLN A 199 -3.79 6.31 -19.23
C GLN A 199 -3.23 7.74 -19.12
N GLY A 200 -2.24 8.10 -19.94
CA GLY A 200 -1.72 9.47 -20.02
C GLY A 200 -0.71 9.83 -18.94
N GLY A 201 0.15 8.89 -18.53
CA GLY A 201 1.33 9.19 -17.73
C GLY A 201 2.14 10.33 -18.37
N ALA A 202 2.10 11.49 -17.71
CA ALA A 202 2.80 12.71 -18.12
C ALA A 202 4.24 12.72 -17.63
#